data_AF-A0AAD5VBE4-F1
#
_entry.id   AF-A0AAD5VBE4-F1
#
_cell.length_a   1.000
_cell.length_b   1.000
_cell.length_c   1.000
_cell.angle_alpha   90.00
_cell.angle_beta   90.00
_cell.angle_gamma   90.00
#
_symmetry.space_group_name_H-M   'P 1'
#
loop_
_entity.id
_entity.type
_entity.pdbx_description
1 polymer ?
#
loop_
_entity_poly.entity_id
_entity_poly.type
_entity_poly.pdbx_seq_one_letter_code
_entity_poly.pdbx_strand_id
1 'polypeptide(L)'
;MSSPLVQPPSAGTDLPQSATLSSMREVAQSRRVPTVPEPYSFKPNDEDLYLKDSATGLSIPNVQLLKDHFINEGRLKEEQALWILETASSLMRQEPNMLIVDGPVTGCLWRHSRSILRPGEDTGIRRRSGK
;
A
#
# COMPACT_ATOMS: atom_id res chain seq x y z
N MET A 1 44.79 -7.14 -55.43
CA MET A 1 44.97 -8.52 -54.89
C MET A 1 46.06 -8.41 -53.83
N SER A 2 45.87 -8.65 -52.54
CA SER A 2 44.84 -9.38 -51.80
C SER A 2 44.73 -8.79 -50.39
N SER A 3 43.51 -8.61 -49.89
CA SER A 3 43.26 -8.27 -48.49
C SER A 3 43.62 -9.46 -47.58
N PRO A 4 44.22 -9.25 -46.39
CA PRO A 4 44.48 -10.34 -45.47
C PRO A 4 43.18 -10.81 -44.83
N LEU A 5 42.95 -12.12 -44.91
CA LEU A 5 41.81 -12.85 -44.37
C LEU A 5 41.84 -12.76 -42.83
N VAL A 6 40.91 -12.03 -42.23
CA VAL A 6 40.64 -12.11 -40.79
C VAL A 6 39.98 -13.46 -40.53
N GLN A 7 40.67 -14.36 -39.84
CA GLN A 7 40.08 -15.62 -39.38
C GLN A 7 39.00 -15.35 -38.33
N PRO A 8 37.85 -16.07 -38.36
CA PRO A 8 36.85 -15.95 -37.31
C PRO A 8 37.39 -16.54 -35.99
N PRO A 9 37.03 -15.98 -34.83
CA PRO A 9 37.41 -16.54 -33.55
C PRO A 9 36.84 -17.96 -33.41
N SER A 10 37.71 -18.89 -33.03
CA SER A 10 37.42 -20.28 -32.75
C SER A 10 36.22 -20.42 -31.83
N ALA A 11 35.24 -21.24 -32.23
CA ALA A 11 34.11 -21.65 -31.42
C ALA A 11 34.61 -22.38 -30.16
N GLY A 12 34.78 -21.62 -29.07
CA GLY A 12 34.89 -22.13 -27.72
C GLY A 12 33.50 -22.53 -27.25
N THR A 13 33.22 -23.83 -27.36
CA THR A 13 31.96 -24.44 -26.94
C THR A 13 31.96 -24.63 -25.43
N ASP A 14 31.77 -23.55 -24.66
CA ASP A 14 31.41 -23.66 -23.24
C ASP A 14 29.94 -23.25 -23.07
N LEU A 15 29.06 -24.09 -23.62
CA LEU A 15 27.67 -24.13 -23.15
C LEU A 15 27.69 -24.67 -21.71
N PRO A 16 27.21 -23.94 -20.69
CA PRO A 16 26.81 -24.59 -19.45
C PRO A 16 25.64 -25.53 -19.80
N GLN A 17 25.96 -26.82 -19.84
CA GLN A 17 25.00 -27.90 -19.99
C GLN A 17 24.05 -27.89 -18.79
N SER A 18 22.77 -28.08 -19.07
CA SER A 18 21.64 -28.25 -18.15
C SER A 18 20.99 -26.99 -17.55
N ALA A 19 20.61 -26.02 -18.39
CA ALA A 19 19.38 -25.26 -18.07
C ALA A 19 18.18 -26.16 -18.36
N THR A 20 17.71 -26.88 -17.34
CA THR A 20 16.51 -27.73 -17.41
C THR A 20 15.32 -26.87 -17.87
N LEU A 21 14.40 -27.40 -18.69
CA LEU A 21 13.20 -26.65 -19.15
C LEU A 21 12.40 -26.02 -17.99
N SER A 22 12.48 -26.62 -16.80
CA SER A 22 11.97 -26.09 -15.53
C SER A 22 12.65 -24.79 -15.10
N SER A 23 13.98 -24.71 -15.19
CA SER A 23 14.75 -23.49 -14.88
C SER A 23 14.42 -22.35 -15.86
N MET A 24 14.23 -22.66 -17.16
CA MET A 24 13.81 -21.66 -18.14
C MET A 24 12.38 -21.15 -17.89
N ARG A 25 11.47 -22.02 -17.42
CA ARG A 25 10.11 -21.64 -16.99
C ARG A 25 10.14 -20.75 -15.76
N GLU A 26 10.97 -21.06 -14.77
CA GLU A 26 11.08 -20.30 -13.53
C GLU A 26 11.60 -18.87 -13.77
N VAL A 27 12.61 -18.72 -14.64
CA VAL A 27 13.08 -17.40 -15.09
C VAL A 27 11.99 -16.64 -15.84
N ALA A 28 11.22 -17.32 -16.70
CA ALA A 28 10.11 -16.69 -17.45
C ALA A 28 8.90 -16.30 -16.57
N GLN A 29 8.68 -17.00 -15.46
CA GLN A 29 7.60 -16.74 -14.50
C GLN A 29 7.99 -15.72 -13.43
N SER A 30 9.30 -15.47 -13.25
CA SER A 30 9.79 -14.48 -12.29
C SER A 30 9.41 -13.04 -12.69
N ARG A 31 9.16 -12.18 -11.69
CA ARG A 31 8.83 -10.77 -11.89
C ARG A 31 10.01 -10.04 -12.56
N ARG A 32 9.76 -9.31 -13.65
CA ARG A 32 10.81 -8.57 -14.38
C ARG A 32 11.47 -7.46 -13.56
N VAL A 33 10.74 -6.87 -12.60
CA VAL A 33 11.25 -5.83 -11.70
C VAL A 33 11.03 -6.27 -10.24
N PRO A 34 12.00 -6.97 -9.64
CA PRO A 34 11.87 -7.48 -8.28
C PRO A 34 11.93 -6.40 -7.20
N THR A 35 12.40 -5.19 -7.52
CA THR A 35 12.52 -4.06 -6.57
C THR A 35 11.16 -3.50 -6.12
N VAL A 36 10.11 -3.68 -6.92
CA VAL A 36 8.78 -3.20 -6.58
C VAL A 36 8.15 -4.19 -5.61
N PRO A 37 7.68 -3.76 -4.42
CA PRO A 37 7.04 -4.64 -3.45
C PRO A 37 5.78 -5.28 -4.04
N GLU A 38 5.40 -6.43 -3.50
CA GLU A 38 4.15 -7.09 -3.91
C GLU A 38 2.97 -6.48 -3.15
N PRO A 39 1.82 -6.30 -3.82
CA PRO A 39 0.62 -5.89 -3.12
C PRO A 39 0.14 -7.01 -2.19
N TYR A 40 -0.54 -6.65 -1.10
CA TYR A 40 -1.17 -7.63 -0.23
C TYR A 40 -2.35 -8.29 -0.95
N SER A 41 -2.16 -9.56 -1.34
CA SER A 41 -3.16 -10.37 -2.04
C SER A 41 -4.23 -10.93 -1.12
N PHE A 42 -3.95 -10.99 0.19
CA PHE A 42 -4.88 -11.52 1.19
C PHE A 42 -5.85 -10.46 1.68
N LYS A 43 -7.00 -10.90 2.18
CA LYS A 43 -7.97 -10.06 2.89
C LYS A 43 -7.86 -10.32 4.38
N PRO A 44 -7.87 -9.29 5.25
CA PRO A 44 -7.72 -9.48 6.68
C PRO A 44 -8.90 -10.28 7.26
N ASN A 45 -8.62 -11.01 8.33
CA ASN A 45 -9.65 -11.68 9.11
C ASN A 45 -10.44 -10.69 9.95
N ASP A 46 -11.66 -11.10 10.32
CA ASP A 46 -12.61 -10.24 11.01
C ASP A 46 -12.16 -9.97 12.45
N GLU A 47 -11.59 -10.98 13.11
CA GLU A 47 -11.02 -10.90 14.47
C GLU A 47 -9.90 -9.85 14.58
N ASP A 48 -9.08 -9.72 13.53
CA ASP A 48 -7.96 -8.77 13.52
C ASP A 48 -8.42 -7.33 13.20
N LEU A 49 -9.54 -7.20 12.49
CA LEU A 49 -10.09 -5.93 12.02
C LEU A 49 -11.01 -5.29 13.06
N TYR A 50 -11.86 -6.06 13.74
CA TYR A 50 -12.81 -5.56 14.73
C TYR A 50 -12.23 -5.67 16.14
N LEU A 51 -11.67 -4.57 16.64
CA LEU A 51 -11.24 -4.49 18.03
C LEU A 51 -12.42 -4.07 18.91
N LYS A 52 -12.43 -4.51 20.18
CA LYS A 52 -13.38 -4.01 21.17
C LYS A 52 -12.76 -2.85 21.93
N ASP A 53 -13.43 -1.71 21.93
CA ASP A 53 -13.04 -0.60 22.79
C ASP A 53 -13.22 -1.00 24.26
N SER A 54 -12.18 -0.80 25.06
CA SER A 54 -12.19 -1.15 26.48
C SER A 54 -13.09 -0.22 27.31
N ALA A 55 -13.35 1.00 26.82
CA ALA A 55 -14.17 1.98 27.53
C ALA A 55 -15.66 1.85 27.20
N THR A 56 -16.02 1.75 25.92
CA THR A 56 -17.43 1.71 25.48
C THR A 56 -17.95 0.31 25.17
N GLY A 57 -17.07 -0.69 25.03
CA GLY A 57 -17.44 -2.04 24.61
C GLY A 57 -17.87 -2.15 23.14
N LEU A 58 -17.80 -1.05 22.38
CA LEU A 58 -18.17 -0.99 20.97
C LEU A 58 -17.05 -1.55 20.10
N SER A 59 -17.43 -2.14 18.96
CA SER A 59 -16.47 -2.59 17.95
C SER A 59 -15.90 -1.39 17.20
N ILE A 60 -14.58 -1.22 17.25
CA ILE A 60 -13.81 -0.19 16.55
C ILE A 60 -12.88 -0.85 15.51
N PRO A 61 -12.69 -0.24 14.33
CA PRO A 61 -11.75 -0.77 13.34
C PRO A 61 -10.30 -0.64 13.82
N ASN A 62 -9.49 -1.66 13.55
CA ASN A 62 -8.06 -1.62 13.79
C ASN A 62 -7.35 -0.67 12.80
N VAL A 63 -7.13 0.58 13.22
CA VAL A 63 -6.56 1.63 12.35
C VAL A 63 -5.13 1.32 11.92
N GLN A 64 -4.31 0.66 12.76
CA GLN A 64 -2.92 0.34 12.40
C GLN A 64 -2.88 -0.71 11.29
N LEU A 65 -3.66 -1.79 11.45
CA LEU A 65 -3.80 -2.81 10.41
C LEU A 65 -4.31 -2.22 9.10
N LEU A 66 -5.36 -1.40 9.15
CA LEU A 66 -5.93 -0.78 7.96
C LEU A 66 -4.93 0.14 7.25
N LYS A 67 -4.16 0.92 8.00
CA LYS A 67 -3.14 1.82 7.44
C LYS A 67 -2.08 1.02 6.67
N ASP A 68 -1.51 0.00 7.28
CA ASP A 68 -0.48 -0.82 6.66
C ASP A 68 -1.03 -1.60 5.46
N HIS A 69 -2.26 -2.11 5.58
CA HIS A 69 -2.95 -2.83 4.51
C HIS A 69 -3.17 -1.95 3.28
N PHE A 70 -3.67 -0.72 3.46
CA PHE A 70 -3.92 0.20 2.35
C PHE A 70 -2.65 0.79 1.74
N ILE A 71 -1.57 0.96 2.51
CA ILE A 71 -0.25 1.36 1.97
C ILE A 71 0.28 0.29 1.02
N ASN A 72 0.08 -0.98 1.36
CA ASN A 72 0.49 -2.13 0.54
C ASN A 72 -0.59 -2.56 -0.47
N GLU A 73 -1.50 -1.66 -0.85
CA GLU A 73 -2.55 -1.87 -1.86
C GLU A 73 -3.50 -3.06 -1.56
N GLY A 74 -3.57 -3.48 -0.30
CA GLY A 74 -4.46 -4.53 0.16
C GLY A 74 -5.93 -4.13 0.07
N ARG A 75 -6.79 -5.12 -0.17
CA ARG A 75 -8.25 -4.95 -0.24
C ARG A 75 -8.94 -5.61 0.94
N LEU A 76 -10.07 -5.04 1.36
CA LEU A 76 -10.92 -5.61 2.40
C LEU A 76 -11.96 -6.57 1.81
N LYS A 77 -12.63 -7.33 2.67
CA LYS A 77 -13.90 -7.97 2.31
C LYS A 77 -14.98 -6.90 2.15
N GLU A 78 -15.98 -7.19 1.32
CA GLU A 78 -17.07 -6.25 1.06
C GLU A 78 -17.85 -5.92 2.33
N GLU A 79 -18.19 -6.94 3.12
CA GLU A 79 -18.90 -6.78 4.40
C GLU A 79 -18.13 -5.91 5.39
N GLN A 80 -16.80 -6.08 5.48
CA GLN A 80 -15.94 -5.24 6.31
C GLN A 80 -15.95 -3.78 5.86
N ALA A 81 -15.90 -3.54 4.54
CA ALA A 81 -15.94 -2.20 3.98
C ALA A 81 -17.30 -1.53 4.22
N LEU A 82 -18.40 -2.26 3.98
CA LEU A 82 -19.76 -1.77 4.23
C LEU A 82 -19.95 -1.43 5.70
N TRP A 83 -19.48 -2.28 6.62
CA TRP A 83 -19.56 -2.01 8.05
C TRP A 83 -18.86 -0.70 8.43
N ILE A 84 -17.66 -0.43 7.90
CA ILE A 84 -16.95 0.83 8.16
C ILE A 84 -17.77 2.02 7.65
N LEU A 85 -18.29 1.92 6.42
CA LEU A 85 -19.04 3.00 5.77
C LEU A 85 -20.36 3.31 6.48
N GLU A 86 -21.11 2.27 6.86
CA GLU A 86 -22.38 2.40 7.57
C GLU A 86 -22.17 2.96 8.99
N THR A 87 -21.18 2.45 9.71
CA THR A 87 -20.82 2.94 11.05
C THR A 87 -20.42 4.42 11.01
N ALA A 88 -19.54 4.78 10.07
CA ALA A 88 -19.12 6.18 9.88
C ALA A 88 -20.30 7.07 9.47
N SER A 89 -21.15 6.60 8.54
CA SER A 89 -22.33 7.35 8.10
C SER A 89 -23.33 7.58 9.24
N SER A 90 -23.52 6.57 10.10
CA SER A 90 -24.38 6.70 11.28
C SER A 90 -23.84 7.73 12.27
N LEU A 91 -22.52 7.73 12.50
CA LEU A 91 -21.86 8.72 13.36
C LEU A 91 -21.97 10.14 12.78
N MET A 92 -21.65 10.32 11.50
CA MET A 92 -21.71 11.62 10.82
C MET A 92 -23.13 12.21 10.78
N ARG A 93 -24.18 11.35 10.75
CA ARG A 93 -25.57 11.80 10.79
C ARG A 93 -25.99 12.37 12.15
N GLN A 94 -25.30 11.98 13.23
CA GLN A 94 -25.60 12.45 14.58
C GLN A 94 -24.96 13.82 14.85
N GLU A 95 -23.96 14.21 14.07
CA GLU A 95 -23.27 15.48 14.22
C GLU A 95 -24.10 16.67 13.68
N PRO A 96 -24.05 17.84 14.35
CA PRO A 96 -24.71 19.04 13.86
C PRO A 96 -24.04 19.57 12.58
N ASN A 97 -24.81 20.26 11.74
CA ASN A 97 -24.28 20.89 10.52
C ASN A 97 -23.16 21.92 10.79
N MET A 98 -23.13 22.51 11.98
CA MET A 98 -22.07 23.42 12.43
C MET A 98 -21.28 22.76 13.57
N LEU A 99 -20.08 22.26 13.25
CA LEU A 99 -19.15 21.71 14.22
C LEU A 99 -18.39 22.83 14.94
N ILE A 100 -18.36 22.76 16.26
CA ILE A 100 -17.51 23.61 17.11
C ILE A 100 -16.34 22.75 17.56
N VAL A 101 -15.13 23.12 17.16
CA VAL A 101 -13.91 22.37 17.47
C VAL A 101 -12.94 23.29 18.18
N ASP A 102 -12.62 22.97 19.43
CA ASP A 102 -11.64 23.70 20.21
C ASP A 102 -10.21 23.28 19.81
N GLY A 103 -9.26 24.23 19.86
CA GLY A 103 -7.87 23.98 19.45
C GLY A 103 -7.08 23.13 20.45
N PRO A 104 -5.92 22.55 20.06
CA PRO A 104 -5.19 22.69 18.79
C PRO A 104 -5.65 21.68 17.72
N VAL A 105 -5.98 22.17 16.52
CA VAL A 105 -6.48 21.35 15.41
C VAL A 105 -5.64 21.51 14.16
N THR A 106 -5.46 20.41 13.42
CA THR A 106 -4.81 20.42 12.09
C THR A 106 -5.89 20.45 11.02
N GLY A 107 -6.01 21.58 10.32
CA GLY A 107 -6.90 21.72 9.18
C GLY A 107 -6.28 21.15 7.91
N CYS A 108 -6.83 20.05 7.39
CA CYS A 108 -6.44 19.49 6.10
C CYS A 108 -7.41 19.97 5.01
N LEU A 109 -6.89 20.60 3.97
CA LEU A 109 -7.66 20.95 2.78
C LEU A 109 -7.62 19.82 1.75
N TRP A 110 -8.45 19.93 0.71
CA TRP A 110 -8.67 18.98 -0.38
C TRP A 110 -7.58 17.90 -0.57
N ARG A 111 -7.95 16.67 -0.20
CA ARG A 111 -7.28 15.48 -0.67
C ARG A 111 -8.05 14.95 -1.88
N HIS A 112 -7.58 15.23 -3.09
CA HIS A 112 -7.92 14.39 -4.26
C HIS A 112 -7.43 12.97 -3.99
N SER A 113 -7.91 11.95 -4.72
CA SER A 113 -7.61 10.51 -4.60
C SER A 113 -6.11 10.13 -4.72
N ARG A 114 -5.26 10.80 -3.97
CA ARG A 114 -3.86 10.55 -3.71
C ARG A 114 -3.89 9.60 -2.53
N SER A 115 -3.57 8.34 -2.78
CA SER A 115 -3.39 7.37 -1.71
C SER A 115 -2.40 7.94 -0.68
N ILE A 116 -2.79 7.75 0.58
CA ILE A 116 -2.09 8.00 1.85
C ILE A 116 -0.70 8.63 1.68
N LEU A 117 -0.55 9.87 2.18
CA LEU A 117 0.72 10.59 2.32
C LEU A 117 1.83 9.63 2.78
N ARG A 118 2.98 9.71 2.10
CA ARG A 118 4.13 8.89 2.47
C ARG A 118 4.50 9.16 3.93
N PRO A 119 4.92 8.14 4.70
CA PRO A 119 5.47 8.38 6.02
C PRO A 119 6.69 9.32 5.88
N GLY A 120 6.60 10.52 6.47
CA GLY A 120 7.66 11.53 6.44
C GLY A 120 7.28 12.93 5.94
N GLU A 121 6.07 13.16 5.42
CA GLU A 121 5.58 14.53 5.17
C GLU A 121 5.04 15.15 6.46
N ASP A 122 5.96 15.61 7.31
CA ASP A 122 5.67 16.57 8.37
C ASP A 122 5.07 17.82 7.73
N THR A 123 3.75 17.95 7.83
CA THR A 123 3.08 19.20 7.49
C THR A 123 3.53 20.24 8.51
N GLY A 124 4.51 21.04 8.10
CA GLY A 124 5.09 22.13 8.86
C GLY A 124 4.01 22.99 9.51
N ILE A 125 3.96 22.92 10.83
CA ILE A 125 3.08 23.70 11.69
C ILE A 125 3.40 25.18 11.46
N ARG A 126 2.58 25.90 10.66
CA ARG A 126 2.62 27.36 10.66
C ARG A 126 1.80 27.86 11.83
N ARG A 127 2.44 27.92 13.00
CA ARG A 127 1.91 28.62 14.18
C ARG A 127 1.64 30.08 13.78
N ARG A 128 0.38 30.49 13.68
CA ARG A 128 0.05 31.91 13.75
C ARG A 128 0.14 32.29 15.22
N SER A 129 1.23 32.95 15.59
CA SER A 129 1.31 33.73 16.83
C SER A 129 0.17 34.73 16.82
N GLY A 130 -0.68 34.69 17.85
CA GLY A 130 -1.72 35.70 18.05
C GLY A 130 -1.10 37.08 18.31
N LYS A 131 -1.76 38.10 17.76
CA LYS A 131 -1.84 39.45 18.29
C LYS A 131 -3.32 39.82 18.32
#